data_AF-D5A971-F1
#
_entry.id   AF-D5A971-F1
#
_cell.length_a   1.000
_cell.length_b   1.000
_cell.length_c   1.000
_cell.angle_alpha   90.00
_cell.angle_beta   90.00
_cell.angle_gamma   90.00
#
_symmetry.space_group_name_H-M   'P 1'
#
loop_
_entity.id
_entity.type
_entity.pdbx_description
1 polymer ?
#
loop_
_entity_poly.entity_id
_entity_poly.type
_entity_poly.pdbx_seq_one_letter_code
_entity_poly.pdbx_strand_id
1 'polypeptide(L)'
;MNSTSFKQNDLEVSSASDIMKDGDKDAAAIKVQKVYRSYRTRRNLADWAVLSDELWWHTIDSLILKINLSYDTSKPETAISRWSRARLRAAKVGKGLSKDENARELAIQHWLEAIDPRHRYGRNLHKYYNEWVKRDTTQPFFHW
;
A
#
# COMPACT_ATOMS: atom_id res chain seq x y z
N MET A 1 44.35 58.17 49.63
CA MET A 1 44.68 57.86 48.22
C MET A 1 43.96 56.56 47.85
N ASN A 2 42.67 56.62 47.54
CA ASN A 2 41.91 55.41 47.21
C ASN A 2 41.25 55.63 45.86
N SER A 3 41.80 55.05 44.81
CA SER A 3 41.18 55.04 43.49
C SER A 3 41.27 53.65 42.87
N THR A 4 40.11 53.20 42.39
CA THR A 4 39.89 52.28 41.25
C THR A 4 40.41 50.84 41.35
N SER A 5 39.55 49.93 41.83
CA SER A 5 39.62 48.47 41.56
C SER A 5 38.27 47.86 41.14
N PHE A 6 37.33 48.68 40.68
CA PHE A 6 36.00 48.23 40.26
C PHE A 6 35.88 48.48 38.75
N LYS A 7 35.97 47.44 37.91
CA LYS A 7 35.42 47.35 36.53
C LYS A 7 35.97 46.19 35.67
N GLN A 8 37.10 45.56 36.01
CA GLN A 8 37.66 44.50 35.15
C GLN A 8 36.88 43.17 35.24
N ASN A 9 36.46 42.78 36.44
CA ASN A 9 35.85 41.46 36.69
C ASN A 9 34.39 41.35 36.20
N ASP A 10 33.61 42.43 36.20
CA ASP A 10 32.18 42.39 35.82
C ASP A 10 31.98 42.21 34.30
N LEU A 11 32.93 42.67 33.48
CA LEU A 11 32.89 42.54 32.02
C LEU A 11 33.23 41.11 31.56
N GLU A 12 34.18 40.44 32.22
CA GLU A 12 34.51 39.03 31.93
C GLU A 12 33.40 38.07 32.38
N VAL A 13 32.76 38.33 33.53
CA VAL A 13 31.64 37.54 34.03
C VAL A 13 30.41 37.66 33.13
N SER A 14 30.12 38.87 32.60
CA SER A 14 29.04 39.07 31.63
C SER A 14 29.30 38.30 30.34
N SER A 15 30.52 38.41 29.79
CA SER A 15 30.90 37.71 28.54
C SER A 15 30.85 36.20 28.67
N ALA A 16 31.32 35.63 29.79
CA ALA A 16 31.22 34.19 30.05
C ALA A 16 29.77 33.71 30.18
N SER A 17 28.91 34.50 30.83
CA SER A 17 27.48 34.18 30.98
C SER A 17 26.72 34.23 29.64
N ASP A 18 27.10 35.14 28.74
CA ASP A 18 26.51 35.25 27.40
C ASP A 18 26.96 34.10 26.50
N ILE A 19 28.23 33.69 26.56
CA ILE A 19 28.75 32.51 25.84
C ILE A 19 28.05 31.22 26.33
N MET A 20 27.83 31.07 27.64
CA MET A 20 27.10 29.92 28.18
C MET A 20 25.62 29.92 27.78
N LYS A 21 24.97 31.10 27.73
CA LYS A 21 23.60 31.22 27.22
C LYS A 21 23.50 30.92 25.73
N ASP A 22 24.49 31.29 24.92
CA ASP A 22 24.52 30.97 23.49
C ASP A 22 24.71 29.47 23.26
N GLY A 23 25.59 28.82 24.03
CA GLY A 23 25.73 27.36 24.01
C GLY A 23 24.44 26.61 24.39
N ASP A 24 23.64 27.14 25.31
CA ASP A 24 22.35 26.54 25.71
C ASP A 24 21.26 26.75 24.64
N LYS A 25 21.25 27.92 23.97
CA LYS A 25 20.41 28.17 22.78
C LYS A 25 20.80 27.26 21.61
N ASP A 26 22.09 27.08 21.37
CA ASP A 26 22.59 26.18 20.33
C ASP A 26 22.22 24.73 20.64
N ALA A 27 22.34 24.30 21.89
CA ALA A 27 21.90 22.98 22.32
C ALA A 27 20.39 22.78 22.13
N ALA A 28 19.58 23.79 22.42
CA ALA A 28 18.14 23.78 22.16
C ALA A 28 17.84 23.74 20.65
N ALA A 29 18.54 24.52 19.84
CA ALA A 29 18.41 24.54 18.38
C ALA A 29 18.76 23.17 17.76
N ILE A 30 19.83 22.53 18.22
CA ILE A 30 20.23 21.19 17.77
C ILE A 30 19.15 20.15 18.11
N LYS A 31 18.53 20.22 19.31
CA LYS A 31 17.41 19.35 19.66
C LYS A 31 16.24 19.52 18.69
N VAL A 32 15.84 20.76 18.40
CA VAL A 32 14.75 21.05 17.44
C VAL A 32 15.09 20.53 16.04
N GLN A 33 16.30 20.80 15.55
CA GLN A 33 16.76 20.33 14.24
C GLN A 33 16.76 18.81 14.16
N LYS A 34 17.24 18.11 15.20
CA LYS A 34 17.25 16.65 15.26
C LYS A 34 15.83 16.08 15.22
N VAL A 35 14.93 16.64 16.02
CA VAL A 35 13.51 16.28 16.00
C VAL A 35 12.92 16.49 14.60
N TYR A 36 13.15 17.65 13.99
CA TYR A 36 12.64 17.97 12.65
C TYR A 36 13.19 17.04 11.56
N ARG A 37 14.50 16.76 11.57
CA ARG A 37 15.11 15.79 10.63
C ARG A 37 14.49 14.41 10.78
N SER A 38 14.32 13.92 12.01
CA SER A 38 13.68 12.62 12.27
C SER A 38 12.21 12.59 11.81
N TYR A 39 11.48 13.70 11.98
CA TYR A 39 10.11 13.84 11.52
C TYR A 39 10.05 13.80 9.99
N ARG A 40 10.94 14.51 9.31
CA ARG A 40 10.98 14.54 7.85
C ARG A 40 11.25 13.16 7.25
N THR A 41 12.18 12.38 7.83
CA THR A 41 12.46 11.01 7.39
C THR A 41 11.24 10.11 7.55
N ARG A 42 10.56 10.15 8.70
CA ARG A 42 9.34 9.36 8.92
C ARG A 42 8.22 9.73 7.95
N ARG A 43 8.07 11.03 7.66
CA ARG A 43 7.06 11.50 6.72
C ARG A 43 7.36 11.07 5.30
N ASN A 44 8.61 11.23 4.85
CA ASN A 44 9.05 10.71 3.55
C ASN A 44 8.79 9.21 3.43
N LEU A 45 9.14 8.41 4.44
CA LEU A 45 8.89 6.96 4.42
C LEU A 45 7.40 6.62 4.29
N ALA A 46 6.53 7.34 4.99
CA ALA A 46 5.09 7.18 4.85
C ALA A 46 4.60 7.58 3.45
N ASP A 47 5.09 8.69 2.90
CA ASP A 47 4.78 9.15 1.54
C ASP A 47 5.21 8.10 0.50
N TRP A 48 6.41 7.54 0.62
CA TRP A 48 6.92 6.45 -0.24
C TRP A 48 6.08 5.17 -0.13
N ALA A 49 5.61 4.81 1.07
CA ALA A 49 4.75 3.64 1.26
C ALA A 49 3.39 3.81 0.55
N VAL A 50 2.80 5.00 0.63
CA VAL A 50 1.54 5.33 -0.07
C VAL A 50 1.74 5.30 -1.58
N LEU A 51 2.80 5.95 -2.08
CA LEU A 51 3.11 5.95 -3.51
C LEU A 51 3.38 4.54 -4.06
N SER A 52 4.05 3.69 -3.27
CA SER A 52 4.32 2.31 -3.67
C SER A 52 3.04 1.49 -3.79
N ASP A 53 2.10 1.62 -2.85
CA ASP A 53 0.79 0.96 -2.93
C ASP A 53 0.02 1.43 -4.18
N GLU A 54 -0.07 2.74 -4.40
CA GLU A 54 -0.77 3.30 -5.56
C GLU A 54 -0.17 2.82 -6.89
N LEU A 55 1.15 2.91 -7.04
CA LEU A 55 1.85 2.50 -8.25
C LEU A 55 1.70 0.99 -8.51
N TRP A 56 1.82 0.16 -7.48
CA TRP A 56 1.60 -1.29 -7.56
C TRP A 56 0.22 -1.61 -8.17
N TRP A 57 -0.83 -0.97 -7.69
CA TRP A 57 -2.18 -1.21 -8.21
C TRP A 57 -2.35 -0.72 -9.65
N HIS A 58 -1.76 0.41 -10.03
CA HIS A 58 -1.78 0.87 -11.43
C HIS A 58 -1.10 -0.13 -12.37
N THR A 59 0.01 -0.73 -11.95
CA THR A 59 0.71 -1.73 -12.78
C THR A 59 -0.13 -3.00 -12.96
N ILE A 60 -0.79 -3.48 -11.90
CA ILE A 60 -1.72 -4.60 -12.00
C ILE A 60 -2.88 -4.26 -12.92
N ASP A 61 -3.48 -3.08 -12.80
CA ASP A 61 -4.63 -2.69 -13.60
C ASP A 61 -4.28 -2.65 -15.09
N SER A 62 -3.11 -2.12 -15.44
CA SER A 62 -2.58 -2.18 -16.81
C SER A 62 -2.39 -3.61 -17.30
N LEU A 63 -1.84 -4.48 -16.45
CA LEU A 63 -1.59 -5.88 -16.80
C LEU A 63 -2.90 -6.66 -16.98
N ILE A 64 -3.89 -6.47 -16.10
CA ILE A 64 -5.22 -7.07 -16.22
C ILE A 64 -5.89 -6.64 -17.52
N LEU A 65 -5.85 -5.33 -17.85
CA LEU A 65 -6.40 -4.83 -19.12
C LEU A 65 -5.74 -5.48 -20.34
N LYS A 66 -4.41 -5.58 -20.36
CA LYS A 66 -3.66 -6.26 -21.43
C LYS A 66 -4.01 -7.73 -21.56
N ILE A 67 -4.09 -8.45 -20.43
CA ILE A 67 -4.44 -9.88 -20.39
C ILE A 67 -5.89 -10.11 -20.84
N ASN A 68 -6.79 -9.17 -20.56
CA ASN A 68 -8.17 -9.21 -21.02
C ASN A 68 -8.26 -8.98 -22.53
N LEU A 69 -7.52 -8.00 -23.06
CA LEU A 69 -7.49 -7.73 -24.50
C LEU A 69 -6.83 -8.85 -25.31
N SER A 70 -5.77 -9.45 -24.75
CA SER A 70 -5.06 -10.57 -25.36
C SER A 70 -5.81 -11.90 -25.28
N TYR A 71 -6.96 -11.94 -24.59
CA TYR A 71 -7.72 -13.16 -24.43
C TYR A 71 -8.52 -13.46 -25.71
N ASP A 72 -8.03 -14.43 -26.49
CA ASP A 72 -8.75 -14.97 -27.64
C ASP A 72 -9.51 -16.22 -27.22
N THR A 73 -10.84 -16.17 -27.28
CA THR A 73 -11.72 -17.29 -26.94
C THR A 73 -11.58 -18.48 -27.90
N SER A 74 -10.97 -18.28 -29.08
CA SER A 74 -10.80 -19.35 -30.07
C SER A 74 -9.59 -20.26 -29.80
N LYS A 75 -8.63 -19.82 -28.97
CA LYS A 75 -7.39 -20.55 -28.71
C LYS A 75 -7.37 -21.15 -27.31
N PRO A 76 -6.99 -22.43 -27.14
CA PRO A 76 -6.80 -23.00 -25.82
C PRO A 76 -5.60 -22.33 -25.13
N GLU A 77 -5.84 -21.70 -23.97
CA GLU A 77 -4.78 -21.11 -23.16
C GLU A 77 -3.96 -22.17 -22.42
N THR A 78 -2.64 -21.95 -22.33
CA THR A 78 -1.75 -22.71 -21.43
C THR A 78 -2.20 -22.53 -19.98
N ALA A 79 -2.14 -23.61 -19.19
CA ALA A 79 -2.46 -23.57 -17.75
C ALA A 79 -1.74 -22.43 -17.00
N ILE A 80 -0.49 -22.13 -17.37
CA ILE A 80 0.29 -21.02 -16.80
C ILE A 80 -0.39 -19.65 -17.02
N SER A 81 -0.91 -19.38 -18.22
CA SER A 81 -1.64 -18.14 -18.51
C SER A 81 -2.90 -18.02 -17.67
N ARG A 82 -3.65 -19.13 -17.56
CA ARG A 82 -4.89 -19.21 -16.76
C ARG A 82 -4.63 -18.92 -15.29
N TRP A 83 -3.60 -19.53 -14.71
CA TRP A 83 -3.22 -19.31 -13.31
C TRP A 83 -2.67 -17.90 -13.05
N SER A 84 -1.90 -17.34 -13.99
CA SER A 84 -1.43 -15.95 -13.92
C SER A 84 -2.60 -14.96 -13.89
N ARG A 85 -3.58 -15.15 -14.79
CA ARG A 85 -4.82 -14.37 -14.84
C ARG A 85 -5.62 -14.50 -13.56
N ALA A 86 -5.87 -15.73 -13.10
CA ALA A 86 -6.61 -15.99 -11.86
C ALA A 86 -5.96 -15.31 -10.65
N ARG A 87 -4.62 -15.37 -10.54
CA ARG A 87 -3.86 -14.71 -9.46
C ARG A 87 -4.05 -13.19 -9.47
N LEU A 88 -3.92 -12.54 -10.63
CA LEU A 88 -4.07 -11.08 -10.74
C LEU A 88 -5.49 -10.63 -10.41
N ARG A 89 -6.49 -11.40 -10.87
CA ARG A 89 -7.90 -11.11 -10.58
C ARG A 89 -8.24 -11.33 -9.12
N ALA A 90 -7.74 -12.40 -8.50
CA ALA A 90 -7.89 -12.64 -7.07
C ALA A 90 -7.25 -11.51 -6.24
N ALA A 91 -6.05 -11.05 -6.61
CA ALA A 91 -5.40 -9.91 -5.96
C ALA A 91 -6.23 -8.63 -6.07
N LYS A 92 -6.81 -8.35 -7.25
CA LYS A 92 -7.66 -7.17 -7.47
C LYS A 92 -8.98 -7.24 -6.69
N VAL A 93 -9.66 -8.39 -6.69
CA VAL A 93 -10.91 -8.60 -5.94
C VAL A 93 -10.66 -8.49 -4.43
N GLY A 94 -9.54 -9.03 -3.94
CA GLY A 94 -9.15 -8.92 -2.53
C GLY A 94 -9.00 -7.48 -2.03
N LYS A 95 -8.52 -6.54 -2.87
CA LYS A 95 -8.38 -5.12 -2.52
C LYS A 95 -9.71 -4.46 -2.14
N GLY A 96 -10.78 -4.74 -2.90
CA GLY A 96 -12.11 -4.20 -2.66
C GLY A 96 -12.85 -4.89 -1.52
N LEU A 97 -12.61 -6.19 -1.34
CA LEU A 97 -13.26 -7.01 -0.31
C LEU A 97 -12.93 -6.62 1.12
N SER A 98 -11.72 -6.10 1.35
CA SER A 98 -11.27 -5.73 2.69
C SER A 98 -11.98 -4.49 3.25
N LYS A 99 -12.61 -3.68 2.39
CA LYS A 99 -13.14 -2.35 2.78
C LYS A 99 -14.67 -2.29 2.77
N ASP A 100 -15.32 -3.00 1.85
CA ASP A 100 -16.76 -2.84 1.61
C ASP A 100 -17.51 -4.18 1.75
N GLU A 101 -18.48 -4.27 2.66
CA GLU A 101 -19.32 -5.46 2.84
C GLU A 101 -20.12 -5.80 1.57
N ASN A 102 -20.62 -4.78 0.88
CA ASN A 102 -21.32 -4.93 -0.41
C ASN A 102 -20.38 -5.49 -1.50
N ALA A 103 -19.10 -5.12 -1.48
CA ALA A 103 -18.12 -5.69 -2.43
C ALA A 103 -17.85 -7.16 -2.11
N ARG A 104 -17.86 -7.55 -0.83
CA ARG A 104 -17.77 -8.95 -0.40
C ARG A 104 -18.94 -9.77 -0.92
N GLU A 105 -20.16 -9.26 -0.78
CA GLU A 105 -21.35 -9.94 -1.30
C GLU A 105 -21.31 -10.06 -2.83
N LEU A 106 -20.95 -8.98 -3.53
CA LEU A 106 -20.79 -9.00 -5.00
C LEU A 106 -19.72 -10.01 -5.45
N ALA A 107 -18.59 -10.11 -4.76
CA ALA A 107 -17.59 -11.11 -5.10
C ALA A 107 -18.11 -12.54 -4.89
N ILE A 108 -18.86 -12.81 -3.82
CA ILE A 108 -19.47 -14.14 -3.61
C ILE A 108 -20.49 -14.46 -4.70
N GLN A 109 -21.17 -13.45 -5.25
CA GLN A 109 -22.14 -13.67 -6.32
C GLN A 109 -21.48 -13.83 -7.70
N HIS A 110 -20.37 -13.13 -7.94
CA HIS A 110 -19.72 -13.01 -9.25
C HIS A 110 -18.30 -13.62 -9.31
N TRP A 111 -17.92 -14.46 -8.35
CA TRP A 111 -16.56 -15.05 -8.31
C TRP A 111 -16.23 -15.87 -9.57
N LEU A 112 -17.22 -16.53 -10.17
CA LEU A 112 -17.05 -17.29 -11.41
C LEU A 112 -16.68 -16.39 -12.60
N GLU A 113 -17.29 -15.20 -12.71
CA GLU A 113 -16.94 -14.18 -13.72
C GLU A 113 -15.52 -13.63 -13.49
N ALA A 114 -15.09 -13.59 -12.23
CA ALA A 114 -13.73 -13.20 -11.88
C ALA A 114 -12.70 -14.27 -12.26
N ILE A 115 -13.04 -15.55 -12.28
CA ILE A 115 -12.09 -16.63 -12.61
C ILE A 115 -12.02 -16.88 -14.12
N ASP A 116 -13.16 -16.86 -14.81
CA ASP A 116 -13.21 -17.14 -16.24
C ASP A 116 -14.02 -16.06 -17.01
N PRO A 117 -13.37 -15.27 -17.88
CA PRO A 117 -14.05 -14.27 -18.71
C PRO A 117 -15.15 -14.85 -19.62
N ARG A 118 -15.12 -16.15 -19.94
CA ARG A 118 -16.15 -16.81 -20.76
C ARG A 118 -17.51 -16.83 -20.07
N HIS A 119 -17.53 -16.77 -18.74
CA HIS A 119 -18.73 -16.97 -17.93
C HIS A 119 -19.38 -15.64 -17.57
N ARG A 120 -19.79 -14.85 -18.58
CA ARG A 120 -20.40 -13.50 -18.43
C ARG A 120 -21.68 -13.47 -17.56
N TYR A 121 -22.26 -14.63 -17.25
CA TYR A 121 -23.43 -14.81 -16.38
C TYR A 121 -23.13 -15.75 -15.20
N GLY A 122 -21.96 -15.61 -14.57
CA GLY A 122 -21.48 -16.45 -13.48
C GLY A 122 -22.43 -16.53 -12.28
N ARG A 123 -23.19 -15.46 -12.01
CA ARG A 123 -24.21 -15.46 -10.96
C ARG A 123 -25.25 -16.59 -11.12
N ASN A 124 -25.67 -16.88 -12.35
CA ASN A 124 -26.64 -17.94 -12.62
C ASN A 124 -26.01 -19.34 -12.50
N LEU A 125 -24.71 -19.44 -12.73
CA LEU A 125 -23.94 -20.68 -12.63
C LEU A 125 -23.71 -21.13 -11.19
N HIS A 126 -23.85 -20.22 -10.22
CA HIS A 126 -23.71 -20.54 -8.80
C HIS A 126 -24.61 -21.69 -8.34
N LYS A 127 -25.84 -21.76 -8.87
CA LYS A 127 -26.77 -22.86 -8.59
C LYS A 127 -26.22 -24.21 -9.04
N TYR A 128 -25.66 -24.26 -10.25
CA TYR A 128 -25.10 -25.49 -10.81
C TYR A 128 -23.79 -25.89 -10.12
N TYR A 129 -22.97 -24.91 -9.74
CA TYR A 129 -21.75 -25.16 -8.97
C TYR A 129 -22.06 -25.83 -7.64
N ASN A 130 -23.05 -25.34 -6.90
CA ASN A 130 -23.45 -25.94 -5.62
C ASN A 130 -23.93 -27.39 -5.77
N GLU A 131 -24.65 -27.69 -6.86
CA GLU A 131 -25.06 -29.06 -7.16
C GLU A 131 -23.88 -29.93 -7.62
N TRP A 132 -22.94 -29.38 -8.39
CA TRP A 132 -21.71 -30.07 -8.79
C TRP A 132 -20.82 -30.40 -7.59
N VAL A 133 -20.65 -29.50 -6.62
CA VAL A 133 -19.88 -29.75 -5.39
C VAL A 133 -20.47 -30.88 -4.55
N LYS A 134 -21.80 -31.02 -4.54
CA LYS A 134 -22.48 -32.12 -3.84
C LYS A 134 -22.32 -33.47 -4.55
N ARG A 135 -21.93 -33.46 -5.82
CA ARG A 135 -21.81 -34.67 -6.64
C ARG A 135 -20.36 -35.16 -6.59
N ASP A 136 -20.20 -36.48 -6.46
CA ASP A 136 -18.89 -37.12 -6.45
C ASP A 136 -18.40 -37.33 -7.90
N THR A 137 -18.04 -36.23 -8.57
CA THR A 137 -17.60 -36.27 -9.98
C THR A 137 -16.11 -35.97 -10.09
N THR A 138 -15.42 -36.69 -10.97
CA THR A 138 -14.00 -36.47 -11.28
C THR A 138 -13.77 -35.39 -12.33
N GLN A 139 -14.83 -34.94 -13.01
CA GLN A 139 -14.73 -33.90 -14.03
C GLN A 139 -14.78 -32.50 -13.41
N PRO A 140 -13.93 -31.57 -13.87
CA PRO A 140 -13.94 -30.20 -13.35
C PRO A 140 -15.22 -29.48 -13.79
N PHE A 141 -15.75 -28.59 -12.93
CA PHE A 141 -17.00 -27.84 -13.18
C PHE A 141 -17.06 -27.11 -14.53
N PHE A 142 -15.91 -26.67 -15.05
CA PHE A 142 -15.80 -25.94 -16.32
C PHE A 142 -15.63 -26.86 -17.55
N HIS A 143 -15.99 -28.14 -17.43
CA HIS A 143 -15.95 -29.10 -18.52
C HIS A 143 -17.35 -29.29 -19.12
N TRP A 144 -17.74 -28.38 -20.01
CA TRP A 144 -18.98 -28.41 -20.79
C TRP A 144 -18.85 -27.49 -22.00
#